data_AF-A0AAJ5UTN6-F1
#
_entry.id   AF-A0AAJ5UTN6-F1
#
_cell.length_a   1.000
_cell.length_b   1.000
_cell.length_c   1.000
_cell.angle_alpha   90.00
_cell.angle_beta   90.00
_cell.angle_gamma   90.00
#
_symmetry.space_group_name_H-M   'P 1'
#
loop_
_entity.id
_entity.type
_entity.pdbx_description
1 polymer ?
#
loop_
_entity_poly.entity_id
_entity_poly.type
_entity_poly.pdbx_seq_one_letter_code
_entity_poly.pdbx_strand_id
1 'polypeptide(L)'
;MIITENIKGQRYQQLIKLLASQCNRFAFVENRQLMADEELRLAIVGELIADIGDQFIERKIQRKWETTWLGEGTAYVFYFILNDITAQFLKDHSYSLFDWVYPKLPEDLMFYQDDQCLLAACSHEGFFRVDENLWNSFILS
;
A
#
# COMPACT_ATOMS: atom_id res chain seq x y z
N MET A 1 11.92 -1.21 -11.96
CA MET A 1 13.10 -1.79 -11.26
C MET A 1 12.69 -2.39 -9.91
N ILE A 2 13.55 -3.19 -9.26
CA ILE A 2 13.31 -3.75 -7.91
C ILE A 2 14.28 -3.11 -6.91
N ILE A 3 13.76 -2.70 -5.76
CA ILE A 3 14.53 -2.14 -4.64
C ILE A 3 14.29 -3.00 -3.40
N THR A 4 15.36 -3.33 -2.68
CA THR A 4 15.32 -4.08 -1.41
C THR A 4 15.79 -3.25 -0.22
N GLU A 5 16.21 -2.00 -0.45
CA GLU A 5 16.51 -1.06 0.62
C GLU A 5 15.21 -0.62 1.30
N ASN A 6 15.18 -0.71 2.62
CA ASN A 6 14.06 -0.20 3.39
C ASN A 6 14.17 1.33 3.54
N ILE A 7 13.30 2.06 2.83
CA ILE A 7 13.21 3.51 2.89
C ILE A 7 12.40 3.94 4.12
N LYS A 8 13.06 4.57 5.10
CA LYS A 8 12.48 4.88 6.42
C LYS A 8 12.44 6.37 6.76
N GLY A 9 11.61 6.71 7.74
CA GLY A 9 11.60 8.02 8.41
C GLY A 9 11.33 9.15 7.42
N GLN A 10 12.15 10.20 7.45
CA GLN A 10 11.97 11.36 6.57
C GLN A 10 12.00 10.99 5.07
N ARG A 11 12.80 10.00 4.67
CA ARG A 11 12.82 9.54 3.27
C ARG A 11 11.52 8.85 2.87
N TYR A 12 10.90 8.11 3.77
CA TYR A 12 9.56 7.55 3.54
C TYR A 12 8.53 8.66 3.37
N GLN A 13 8.57 9.70 4.21
CA GLN A 13 7.67 10.85 4.14
C GLN A 13 7.81 11.58 2.78
N GLN A 14 9.05 11.75 2.30
CA GLN A 14 9.34 12.30 0.96
C GLN A 14 8.82 11.40 -0.16
N LEU A 15 9.00 10.08 -0.04
CA LEU A 15 8.50 9.12 -1.02
C LEU A 15 6.98 9.15 -1.13
N ILE A 16 6.25 9.16 0.00
CA ILE A 16 4.79 9.27 -0.01
C ILE A 16 4.33 10.58 -0.64
N LYS A 17 5.02 11.69 -0.35
CA LYS A 17 4.73 12.99 -0.98
C LYS A 17 4.93 12.94 -2.50
N LEU A 18 6.01 12.32 -2.97
CA LEU A 18 6.27 12.16 -4.40
C LEU A 18 5.19 11.30 -5.07
N LEU A 19 4.86 10.16 -4.46
CA LEU A 19 3.80 9.27 -4.95
C LEU A 19 2.46 10.01 -5.03
N ALA A 20 2.09 10.78 -4.01
CA ALA A 20 0.86 11.56 -4.02
C ALA A 20 0.82 12.65 -5.11
N SER A 21 1.98 13.10 -5.61
CA SER A 21 2.05 14.05 -6.73
C SER A 21 2.00 13.40 -8.11
N GLN A 22 2.20 12.08 -8.20
CA GLN A 22 2.31 11.35 -9.48
C GLN A 22 1.29 10.22 -9.65
N CYS A 23 0.61 9.82 -8.58
CA CYS A 23 -0.38 8.76 -8.54
C CYS A 23 -1.72 9.33 -8.08
N ASN A 24 -2.82 8.76 -8.56
CA ASN A 24 -4.18 9.14 -8.18
C ASN A 24 -4.90 8.07 -7.36
N ARG A 25 -4.31 6.88 -7.21
CA ARG A 25 -4.85 5.81 -6.37
C ARG A 25 -3.75 5.13 -5.57
N PHE A 26 -4.11 4.63 -4.38
CA PHE A 26 -3.31 3.64 -3.68
C PHE A 26 -4.19 2.48 -3.22
N ALA A 27 -3.55 1.36 -2.89
CA ALA A 27 -4.23 0.18 -2.39
C ALA A 27 -3.38 -0.55 -1.35
N PHE A 28 -4.04 -1.34 -0.51
CA PHE A 28 -3.42 -2.28 0.41
C PHE A 28 -4.13 -3.64 0.37
N VAL A 29 -3.46 -4.66 0.89
CA VAL A 29 -3.88 -6.06 0.85
C VAL A 29 -4.19 -6.59 2.26
N GLU A 30 -5.25 -7.36 2.35
CA GLU A 30 -5.63 -8.15 3.52
C GLU A 30 -5.72 -9.63 3.12
N ASN A 31 -4.68 -10.40 3.43
CA ASN A 31 -4.64 -11.82 3.09
C ASN A 31 -5.60 -12.62 3.98
N ARG A 32 -6.69 -13.12 3.38
CA ARG A 32 -7.74 -13.84 4.12
C ARG A 32 -7.25 -15.14 4.74
N GLN A 33 -6.16 -15.71 4.24
CA GLN A 33 -5.57 -16.94 4.80
C GLN A 33 -4.89 -16.70 6.16
N LEU A 34 -4.52 -15.45 6.47
CA LEU A 34 -3.92 -15.08 7.75
C LEU A 34 -4.96 -14.73 8.83
N MET A 35 -6.23 -14.60 8.43
CA MET A 35 -7.31 -14.19 9.33
C MET A 35 -7.80 -15.39 10.13
N ALA A 36 -7.61 -15.35 11.45
CA ALA A 36 -8.24 -16.31 12.35
C ALA A 36 -9.76 -16.10 12.41
N ASP A 37 -10.19 -14.83 12.38
CA ASP A 37 -11.58 -14.40 12.33
C ASP A 37 -11.69 -13.26 11.31
N GLU A 38 -12.35 -13.55 10.19
CA GLU A 38 -12.47 -12.61 9.07
C GLU A 38 -13.35 -11.40 9.43
N GLU A 39 -14.41 -11.60 10.21
CA GLU A 39 -15.33 -10.52 10.59
C GLU A 39 -14.64 -9.54 11.54
N LEU A 40 -13.95 -10.07 12.56
CA LEU A 40 -13.17 -9.26 13.49
C LEU A 40 -12.06 -8.50 12.76
N ARG A 41 -11.34 -9.15 11.84
CA ARG A 41 -10.27 -8.49 11.08
C ARG A 41 -10.83 -7.34 10.24
N LEU A 42 -11.95 -7.56 9.56
CA LEU A 42 -12.60 -6.51 8.75
C LEU A 42 -13.12 -5.35 9.59
N ALA A 43 -13.59 -5.60 10.82
CA ALA A 43 -13.96 -4.53 11.75
C ALA A 43 -12.75 -3.66 12.13
N ILE A 44 -11.60 -4.27 12.45
CA ILE A 44 -10.34 -3.56 12.74
C ILE A 44 -9.88 -2.74 11.54
N VAL A 45 -9.94 -3.29 10.32
CA VAL A 45 -9.61 -2.54 9.10
C VAL A 45 -10.56 -1.36 8.92
N GLY A 46 -11.85 -1.55 9.19
CA GLY A 46 -12.85 -0.48 9.15
C GLY A 46 -12.52 0.67 10.10
N GLU A 47 -12.11 0.38 11.33
CA GLU A 47 -11.66 1.39 12.30
C GLU A 47 -10.39 2.10 11.82
N LEU A 48 -9.41 1.36 11.28
CA LEU A 48 -8.17 1.93 10.75
C LEU A 48 -8.43 2.95 9.64
N ILE A 49 -9.36 2.66 8.72
CA ILE A 49 -9.62 3.52 7.55
C ILE A 49 -10.74 4.53 7.76
N ALA A 50 -11.29 4.64 8.97
CA ALA A 50 -12.46 5.47 9.25
C ALA A 50 -12.27 6.93 8.81
N ASP A 51 -11.10 7.51 9.09
CA ASP A 51 -10.77 8.90 8.76
C ASP A 51 -10.54 9.15 7.26
N ILE A 52 -10.36 8.09 6.47
CA ILE A 52 -10.22 8.16 5.01
C ILE A 52 -11.39 7.51 4.26
N GLY A 53 -12.50 7.22 4.95
CA GLY A 53 -13.64 6.50 4.39
C GLY A 53 -14.22 7.16 3.14
N ASP A 54 -14.26 8.49 3.09
CA ASP A 54 -14.75 9.25 1.92
C ASP A 54 -13.84 9.11 0.68
N GLN A 55 -12.61 8.60 0.86
CA GLN A 55 -11.64 8.37 -0.22
C GLN A 55 -11.69 6.93 -0.74
N PHE A 56 -12.52 6.07 -0.15
CA PHE A 56 -12.66 4.67 -0.55
C PHE A 56 -13.28 4.56 -1.94
N ILE A 57 -12.66 3.76 -2.81
CA ILE A 57 -13.15 3.49 -4.16
C ILE A 57 -13.88 2.15 -4.16
N GLU A 58 -13.17 1.08 -3.83
CA GLU A 58 -13.70 -0.27 -3.90
C GLU A 58 -12.85 -1.28 -3.13
N ARG A 59 -13.45 -2.43 -2.81
CA ARG A 59 -12.76 -3.60 -2.27
C ARG A 59 -12.99 -4.77 -3.22
N LYS A 60 -11.90 -5.38 -3.68
CA LYS A 60 -11.94 -6.57 -4.55
C LYS A 60 -11.49 -7.81 -3.80
N ILE A 61 -12.08 -8.95 -4.15
CA ILE A 61 -11.57 -10.27 -3.78
C ILE A 61 -10.67 -10.74 -4.91
N GLN A 62 -9.39 -10.95 -4.64
CA GLN A 62 -8.39 -11.23 -5.67
C GLN A 62 -7.43 -12.34 -5.23
N ARG A 63 -6.73 -12.93 -6.19
CA ARG A 63 -5.64 -13.90 -5.93
C ARG A 63 -4.27 -13.40 -6.37
N LYS A 64 -4.21 -12.26 -7.04
CA LYS A 64 -3.00 -11.68 -7.60
C LYS A 64 -3.09 -10.17 -7.51
N TRP A 65 -1.96 -9.55 -7.22
CA TRP A 65 -1.73 -8.12 -7.31
C TRP A 65 -0.32 -7.88 -7.89
N GLU A 66 0.17 -6.66 -7.82
CA GLU A 66 1.35 -6.22 -8.57
C GLU A 66 2.66 -6.87 -8.12
N THR A 67 2.73 -7.30 -6.87
CA THR A 67 3.95 -7.91 -6.29
C THR A 67 3.92 -9.43 -6.31
N THR A 68 2.77 -10.04 -6.01
CA THR A 68 2.67 -11.50 -5.82
C THR A 68 1.27 -12.06 -6.12
N TRP A 69 1.11 -13.37 -5.93
CA TRP A 69 -0.15 -14.11 -6.07
C TRP A 69 -0.24 -15.25 -5.05
N LEU A 70 -1.47 -15.67 -4.73
CA LEU A 70 -1.75 -16.74 -3.77
C LEU A 70 -1.98 -18.09 -4.46
N GLY A 71 -1.17 -19.08 -4.06
CA GLY A 71 -1.29 -20.49 -4.46
C GLY A 71 -2.68 -21.08 -4.18
N GLU A 72 -3.31 -20.66 -3.09
CA GLU A 72 -4.65 -21.05 -2.64
C GLU A 72 -5.37 -19.86 -1.99
N GLY A 73 -6.69 -19.95 -1.77
CA GLY A 73 -7.44 -18.88 -1.11
C GLY A 73 -7.54 -17.59 -1.92
N THR A 74 -7.83 -16.48 -1.24
CA THR A 74 -7.99 -15.13 -1.82
C THR A 74 -7.56 -14.08 -0.79
N ALA A 75 -7.32 -12.86 -1.27
CA ALA A 75 -7.10 -11.67 -0.44
C ALA A 75 -8.20 -10.63 -0.74
N TYR A 76 -8.42 -9.74 0.23
CA TYR A 76 -9.07 -8.46 -0.06
C TYR A 76 -8.03 -7.44 -0.49
N VAL A 77 -8.35 -6.66 -1.52
CA VAL A 77 -7.54 -5.50 -1.90
C VAL A 77 -8.44 -4.28 -1.87
N PHE A 78 -8.08 -3.31 -1.04
CA PHE A 78 -8.83 -2.08 -0.83
C PHE A 78 -8.17 -0.97 -1.62
N TYR A 79 -8.95 -0.29 -2.45
CA TYR A 79 -8.50 0.80 -3.31
C TYR A 79 -9.07 2.13 -2.82
N PHE A 80 -8.24 3.16 -2.83
CA PHE A 80 -8.57 4.50 -2.37
C PHE A 80 -8.05 5.53 -3.37
N ILE A 81 -8.68 6.70 -3.39
CA ILE A 81 -8.12 7.90 -4.01
C ILE A 81 -6.82 8.23 -3.28
N LEU A 82 -5.78 8.61 -4.01
CA LEU A 82 -4.57 9.17 -3.42
C LEU A 82 -4.60 10.70 -3.54
N ASN A 83 -4.72 11.37 -2.40
CA ASN A 83 -4.65 12.83 -2.26
C ASN A 83 -3.96 13.19 -0.93
N ASP A 84 -4.00 14.47 -0.55
CA ASP A 84 -3.36 14.96 0.67
C ASP A 84 -3.85 14.26 1.94
N ILE A 85 -5.15 13.94 2.04
CA ILE A 85 -5.75 13.28 3.20
C ILE A 85 -5.17 11.86 3.34
N THR A 86 -5.22 11.08 2.27
CA THR A 86 -4.73 9.69 2.31
C THR A 86 -3.20 9.60 2.33
N ALA A 87 -2.50 10.56 1.73
CA ALA A 87 -1.06 10.66 1.87
C ALA A 87 -0.68 10.93 3.33
N GLN A 88 -1.42 11.80 4.02
CA GLN A 88 -1.23 12.04 5.46
C GLN A 88 -1.53 10.79 6.28
N PHE A 89 -2.63 10.09 6.00
CA PHE A 89 -2.92 8.79 6.62
C PHE A 89 -1.76 7.80 6.49
N LEU A 90 -1.18 7.63 5.29
CA LEU A 90 -0.04 6.73 5.07
C LEU A 90 1.21 7.15 5.86
N LYS A 91 1.41 8.45 6.04
CA LYS A 91 2.53 9.05 6.77
C LYS A 91 2.38 8.93 8.29
N ASP A 92 1.16 8.93 8.81
CA ASP A 92 0.88 8.87 10.24
C ASP A 92 0.92 7.45 10.80
N HIS A 93 0.56 6.46 9.97
CA HIS A 93 0.46 5.06 10.40
C HIS A 93 1.78 4.27 10.30
N SER A 94 2.74 4.78 9.53
CA SER A 94 3.96 4.04 9.22
C SER A 94 5.19 4.95 9.06
N TYR A 95 6.37 4.37 9.27
CA TYR A 95 7.65 5.00 8.99
C TYR A 95 8.37 4.41 7.77
N SER A 96 7.80 3.39 7.11
CA SER A 96 8.35 2.79 5.89
C SER A 96 7.33 1.98 5.11
N LEU A 97 7.61 1.69 3.84
CA LEU A 97 6.79 0.76 3.05
C LEU A 97 6.75 -0.65 3.67
N PHE A 98 7.83 -1.08 4.33
CA PHE A 98 7.96 -2.43 4.87
C PHE A 98 7.39 -2.58 6.28
N ASP A 99 6.86 -1.51 6.91
CA ASP A 99 6.13 -1.63 8.18
C ASP A 99 4.65 -1.97 7.97
N TRP A 100 4.15 -1.91 6.72
CA TRP A 100 2.81 -2.34 6.33
C TRP A 100 2.72 -3.87 6.30
N VAL A 101 2.62 -4.46 7.49
CA VAL A 101 2.67 -5.91 7.69
C VAL A 101 1.61 -6.34 8.72
N TYR A 102 0.93 -7.44 8.42
CA TYR A 102 -0.05 -8.06 9.29
C TYR A 102 0.58 -8.54 10.61
N PRO A 103 -0.11 -8.46 11.76
CA PRO A 103 -1.48 -7.99 11.97
C PRO A 103 -1.61 -6.50 12.27
N LYS A 104 -0.48 -5.79 12.45
CA LYS A 104 -0.50 -4.40 12.93
C LYS A 104 -1.09 -3.46 11.88
N LEU A 105 -0.73 -3.67 10.62
CA LEU A 105 -1.24 -2.94 9.46
C LEU A 105 -1.64 -3.95 8.38
N PRO A 106 -2.43 -3.53 7.38
CA PRO A 106 -2.56 -4.28 6.14
C PRO A 106 -1.21 -4.51 5.47
N GLU A 107 -1.14 -5.52 4.61
CA GLU A 107 0.05 -5.87 3.85
C GLU A 107 0.09 -5.13 2.52
N ASP A 108 1.29 -5.05 1.93
CA ASP A 108 1.55 -4.72 0.54
C ASP A 108 0.85 -3.46 -0.01
N LEU A 109 1.60 -2.36 -0.11
CA LEU A 109 1.10 -1.13 -0.70
C LEU A 109 1.31 -1.08 -2.22
N MET A 110 0.28 -0.66 -2.95
CA MET A 110 0.37 -0.34 -4.38
C MET A 110 -0.05 1.11 -4.65
N PHE A 111 0.61 1.75 -5.61
CA PHE A 111 0.37 3.14 -6.01
C PHE A 111 0.24 3.22 -7.53
N TYR A 112 -0.83 3.87 -7.98
CA TYR A 112 -1.22 3.88 -9.38
C TYR A 112 -1.46 5.29 -9.90
N GLN A 113 -1.01 5.53 -11.13
CA GLN A 113 -1.51 6.61 -11.96
C GLN A 113 -2.46 6.00 -12.99
N ASP A 114 -3.76 6.25 -12.81
CA ASP A 114 -4.80 5.54 -13.54
C ASP A 114 -4.55 4.03 -13.45
N ASP A 115 -4.52 3.29 -14.55
CA ASP A 115 -4.30 1.84 -14.55
C ASP A 115 -2.83 1.42 -14.52
N GLN A 116 -1.89 2.37 -14.47
CA GLN A 116 -0.46 2.08 -14.41
C GLN A 116 0.03 2.05 -12.96
N CYS A 117 0.53 0.91 -12.50
CA CYS A 117 1.21 0.81 -11.22
C CYS A 117 2.62 1.43 -11.30
N LEU A 118 2.88 2.48 -10.52
CA LEU A 118 4.18 3.14 -10.45
C LEU A 118 5.04 2.63 -9.29
N LEU A 119 4.42 2.15 -8.21
CA LEU A 119 5.12 1.49 -7.10
C LEU A 119 4.25 0.39 -6.50
N ALA A 120 4.83 -0.78 -6.26
CA ALA A 120 4.20 -1.87 -5.53
C ALA A 120 5.18 -2.51 -4.55
N ALA A 121 4.86 -2.48 -3.26
CA ALA A 121 5.65 -3.06 -2.20
C ALA A 121 5.13 -4.46 -1.82
N CYS A 122 6.04 -5.42 -1.75
CA CYS A 122 5.83 -6.68 -1.05
C CYS A 122 6.41 -6.50 0.35
N SER A 123 5.62 -5.94 1.24
CA SER A 123 6.12 -5.38 2.51
C SER A 123 6.68 -6.46 3.42
N HIS A 124 6.01 -7.61 3.46
CA HIS A 124 6.41 -8.77 4.25
C HIS A 124 7.67 -9.48 3.69
N GLU A 125 7.94 -9.37 2.39
CA GLU A 125 9.15 -9.92 1.75
C GLU A 125 10.29 -8.89 1.65
N GLY A 126 10.05 -7.63 2.02
CA GLY A 126 11.10 -6.60 2.10
C GLY A 126 11.62 -6.11 0.75
N PHE A 127 10.76 -6.03 -0.26
CA PHE A 127 11.10 -5.37 -1.52
C PHE A 127 9.94 -4.55 -2.08
N PHE A 128 10.25 -3.65 -3.02
CA PHE A 128 9.24 -3.03 -3.86
C PHE A 128 9.69 -2.92 -5.31
N ARG A 129 8.72 -2.99 -6.22
CA ARG A 129 8.87 -2.64 -7.63
C ARG A 129 8.52 -1.17 -7.79
N VAL A 130 9.32 -0.45 -8.56
CA VAL A 130 9.09 0.98 -8.82
C VAL A 130 9.41 1.32 -10.27
N ASP A 131 8.66 2.27 -10.83
CA ASP A 131 8.97 2.89 -12.11
C ASP A 131 10.34 3.60 -12.06
N GLU A 132 11.11 3.50 -13.13
CA GLU A 132 12.47 4.02 -13.16
C GLU A 132 12.52 5.55 -13.12
N ASN A 133 11.58 6.24 -13.78
CA ASN A 133 11.54 7.70 -13.78
C ASN A 133 11.10 8.23 -12.42
N LEU A 134 10.13 7.56 -11.78
CA LEU A 134 9.74 7.87 -10.41
C LEU A 134 10.91 7.70 -9.45
N TRP A 135 11.63 6.57 -9.55
CA TRP A 135 12.78 6.32 -8.69
C TRP A 135 13.92 7.32 -8.90
N ASN A 136 14.24 7.64 -10.15
CA ASN A 136 15.24 8.64 -10.48
C ASN A 136 14.86 10.04 -9.94
N SER A 137 13.57 10.39 -9.97
CA SER A 137 13.07 11.63 -9.39
C SER A 137 13.22 11.65 -7.86
N PHE A 138 13.01 10.51 -7.20
CA PHE A 138 13.15 10.37 -5.75
C PHE A 138 14.60 10.46 -5.26
N ILE A 139 15.56 9.86 -5.97
CA ILE A 139 16.98 9.90 -5.55
C ILE A 139 17.64 11.27 -5.79
N LEU A 140 17.06 12.11 -6.65
CA LEU A 140 17.56 13.45 -6.97
C LEU A 140 16.94 14.56 -6.10
N SER A 141 15.91 14.25 -5.32
CA SER A 141 15.23 15.19 -4.40
C SER A 141 15.87 15.23 -3.02
#